data_AF-A0A258BSI1-F1
#
_entry.id   AF-A0A258BSI1-F1
#
_cell.length_a   1.000
_cell.length_b   1.000
_cell.length_c   1.000
_cell.angle_alpha   90.00
_cell.angle_beta   90.00
_cell.angle_gamma   90.00
#
_symmetry.space_group_name_H-M   'P 1'
#
loop_
_entity.id
_entity.type
_entity.pdbx_description
1 polymer ?
#
loop_
_entity_poly.entity_id
_entity_poly.type
_entity_poly.pdbx_seq_one_letter_code
_entity_poly.pdbx_strand_id
1 'polypeptide(L)' 'MMNPTKKQKLMLDFIDGFVKGRGYSPTLREIMQALGYKSVSTVAKHVDNLV' A
#
# COMPACT_ATOMS: atom_id res chain seq x y z
N MET A 1 -19.00 7.37 7.50
CA MET A 1 -17.59 6.95 7.64
C MET A 1 -17.46 5.57 7.03
N MET A 2 -16.69 5.44 5.96
CA MET A 2 -16.53 4.17 5.23
C MET A 2 -15.38 3.40 5.89
N ASN A 3 -15.67 2.21 6.40
CA ASN A 3 -14.63 1.36 6.99
C ASN A 3 -13.76 0.77 5.88
N PRO A 4 -12.42 0.90 5.95
CA PRO A 4 -11.56 0.28 4.96
C PRO A 4 -11.74 -1.23 4.97
N THR A 5 -11.74 -1.83 3.78
CA THR A 5 -11.66 -3.28 3.64
C THR A 5 -10.37 -3.81 4.28
N LYS A 6 -10.32 -5.10 4.61
CA LYS A 6 -9.11 -5.74 5.17
C LYS A 6 -7.85 -5.47 4.35
N LYS A 7 -7.97 -5.47 3.01
CA LYS A 7 -6.85 -5.18 2.10
C LYS A 7 -6.42 -3.72 2.15
N GLN A 8 -7.37 -2.79 2.18
CA GLN A 8 -7.07 -1.36 2.29
C GLN A 8 -6.40 -1.04 3.63
N LYS A 9 -6.89 -1.61 4.74
CA LYS A 9 -6.25 -1.46 6.04
C LYS A 9 -4.82 -1.98 6.04
N LEU A 10 -4.58 -3.17 5.50
CA LEU A 10 -3.23 -3.75 5.41
C LEU A 10 -2.28 -2.89 4.58
N MET A 11 -2.76 -2.28 3.49
CA MET A 11 -1.97 -1.35 2.67
C MET A 11 -1.65 -0.06 3.41
N LEU A 12 -2.62 0.52 4.14
CA LEU A 12 -2.43 1.71 4.96
C LEU A 12 -1.44 1.45 6.11
N ASP A 13 -1.60 0.34 6.82
CA ASP A 13 -0.72 -0.07 7.92
C ASP A 13 0.73 -0.26 7.40
N PHE A 14 0.88 -0.84 6.20
CA PHE A 14 2.19 -0.95 5.55
C PHE A 14 2.79 0.41 5.21
N ILE A 15 2.03 1.31 4.59
CA ILE A 15 2.53 2.64 4.19
C ILE A 15 2.96 3.44 5.42
N ASP A 16 2.14 3.44 6.48
CA ASP A 16 2.46 4.14 7.73
C ASP A 16 3.73 3.60 8.38
N GLY A 17 3.86 2.27 8.50
CA GLY A 17 5.06 1.63 9.02
C GLY A 17 6.30 1.89 8.15
N PHE A 18 6.14 1.88 6.83
CA PHE A 18 7.22 2.16 5.89
C PHE A 18 7.74 3.60 6.03
N VAL A 19 6.84 4.58 6.04
CA VAL A 19 7.21 6.00 6.19
C VAL A 19 7.90 6.24 7.53
N LYS A 20 7.36 5.70 8.63
CA LYS A 20 7.98 5.82 9.96
C LYS A 20 9.38 5.19 10.01
N GLY A 21 9.61 4.08 9.30
CA GLY A 21 10.89 3.37 9.30
C GLY A 21 11.93 3.94 8.33
N ARG A 22 11.50 4.51 7.20
CA ARG A 22 12.38 4.90 6.08
C ARG A 22 12.49 6.42 5.88
N GLY A 23 11.53 7.19 6.39
CA GLY A 23 11.47 8.64 6.21
C GLY A 23 10.98 9.10 4.84
N TYR A 24 10.50 8.18 3.99
CA TYR A 24 9.92 8.50 2.69
C TYR A 24 8.74 7.58 2.36
N SER A 25 7.83 8.04 1.50
CA SER A 25 6.69 7.25 1.01
C SER A 25 7.15 6.11 0.11
N PRO A 26 6.63 4.88 0.28
CA PRO A 26 7.05 3.76 -0.54
C PRO A 26 6.66 3.95 -2.01
N THR A 27 7.52 3.45 -2.89
CA THR A 27 7.22 3.30 -4.32
C THR A 27 6.25 2.14 -4.56
N LEU A 28 5.53 2.16 -5.69
CA LEU A 28 4.65 1.05 -6.08
C LEU A 28 5.40 -0.30 -6.15
N ARG A 29 6.70 -0.28 -6.46
CA ARG A 29 7.54 -1.49 -6.53
C ARG A 29 7.90 -2.01 -5.14
N GLU A 30 8.15 -1.13 -4.17
CA GLU A 30 8.36 -1.52 -2.77
C GLU A 30 7.08 -2.10 -2.15
N ILE A 31 5.92 -1.48 -2.41
CA ILE A 31 4.62 -2.02 -2.00
C ILE A 31 4.39 -3.39 -2.66
N MET A 32 4.68 -3.53 -3.96
CA MET A 32 4.53 -4.78 -4.69
C MET A 32 5.34 -5.91 -4.05
N GLN A 33 6.63 -5.65 -3.77
CA GLN A 33 7.54 -6.61 -3.14
C GLN A 33 7.08 -6.98 -1.73
N ALA A 34 6.73 -6.00 -0.91
CA ALA A 34 6.37 -6.23 0.49
C ALA A 34 5.02 -6.96 0.65
N LEU A 35 4.05 -6.67 -0.22
CA LEU A 35 2.70 -7.23 -0.13
C LEU A 35 2.47 -8.43 -1.07
N GLY A 36 3.51 -8.89 -1.78
CA GLY A 36 3.46 -10.08 -2.63
C GLY A 36 2.62 -9.93 -3.89
N TYR A 37 2.49 -8.72 -4.43
CA TYR A 37 1.77 -8.50 -5.68
C TYR A 37 2.60 -8.93 -6.89
N LYS A 38 1.94 -9.46 -7.91
CA LYS A 38 2.60 -9.94 -9.14
C LYS A 38 3.04 -8.81 -10.07
N SER A 39 2.47 -7.62 -9.95
CA SER A 39 2.80 -6.48 -10.80
C SER A 39 2.53 -5.13 -10.15
N VAL A 40 3.29 -4.13 -10.58
CA VAL A 40 3.17 -2.73 -10.15
C VAL A 40 1.79 -2.16 -10.53
N SER A 41 1.24 -2.57 -11.68
CA SER A 41 -0.09 -2.17 -12.14
C SER A 41 -1.21 -2.67 -11.22
N THR A 42 -1.02 -3.83 -10.56
CA THR A 42 -1.99 -4.35 -9.58
C THR A 42 -1.98 -3.49 -8.33
N VAL A 43 -0.79 -3.06 -7.89
CA VAL A 43 -0.64 -2.14 -6.76
C VAL A 43 -1.28 -0.79 -7.06
N ALA A 44 -1.02 -0.20 -8.23
CA ALA A 44 -1.60 1.09 -8.63
C ALA A 44 -3.13 1.08 -8.51
N LYS A 45 -3.79 0.05 -9.05
CA LYS A 45 -5.24 -0.12 -8.92
C LYS A 45 -5.71 -0.16 -7.46
N HIS A 46 -4.94 -0.80 -6.57
CA HIS A 46 -5.31 -0.85 -5.14
C HIS A 46 -5.12 0.50 -4.45
N VAL A 47 -4.07 1.25 -4.80
CA VAL A 47 -3.82 2.60 -4.29
C VAL A 47 -4.87 3.59 -4.79
N ASP A 48 -5.25 3.53 -6.07
CA ASP A 48 -6.29 4.40 -6.63
C ASP A 48 -7.64 4.20 -5.93
N ASN A 49 -7.93 2.98 -5.47
CA ASN A 49 -9.13 2.65 -4.70
C ASN A 49 -9.00 2.99 -3.20
N LEU A 50 -7.93 3.65 -2.76
CA LEU A 50 -7.81 4.22 -1.39
C LEU A 50 -8.29 5.66 -1.30
N VAL A 51 -8.47 6.36 -2.44
CA VAL A 51 -8.86 7.78 -2.53
C VAL A 51 -10.37 7.93 -2.69
#